data_AF-A0AAW2F5L9-F1
#
_entry.id   AF-A0AAW2F5L9-F1
#
_cell.length_a   1.000
_cell.length_b   1.000
_cell.length_c   1.000
_cell.angle_alpha   90.00
_cell.angle_beta   90.00
_cell.angle_gamma   90.00
#
_symmetry.space_group_name_H-M   'P 1'
#
loop_
_entity.id
_entity.type
_entity.pdbx_description
1 polymer ?
#
loop_
_entity_poly.entity_id
_entity_poly.type
_entity_poly.pdbx_seq_one_letter_code
_entity_poly.pdbx_strand_id
1 'polypeptide(L)'
;MTQQILPQNDCQNQHRTMPLTGSHLCAINRYGIGVCSGDSGGPLISNGVQIGLTSWGLPCAQGKPDVYTDVAYHLDFIKRS
;
A
#
# COMPACT_ATOMS: atom_id res chain seq x y z
N MET A 1 4.60 1.48 15.28
CA MET A 1 5.39 1.03 14.11
C MET A 1 5.06 1.97 12.96
N THR A 2 6.04 2.48 12.23
CA THR A 2 5.81 3.51 11.21
C THR A 2 6.29 3.00 9.86
N GLN A 3 5.39 2.93 8.89
CA GLN A 3 5.74 2.66 7.49
C GLN A 3 6.06 3.98 6.78
N GLN A 4 6.94 3.93 5.78
CA GLN A 4 7.29 5.08 4.95
C GLN A 4 6.59 4.97 3.59
N ILE A 5 5.95 6.04 3.14
CA ILE A 5 5.37 6.12 1.80
C ILE A 5 6.48 6.22 0.75
N LEU A 6 6.39 5.40 -0.30
CA LEU A 6 7.32 5.44 -1.42
C LEU A 6 6.73 6.12 -2.65
N PRO A 7 7.57 6.83 -3.43
CA PRO A 7 7.22 7.23 -4.78
C PRO A 7 6.84 6.02 -5.64
N GLN A 8 5.87 6.20 -6.52
CA GLN A 8 5.33 5.12 -7.34
C GLN A 8 6.37 4.48 -8.25
N ASN A 9 7.29 5.26 -8.82
CA ASN A 9 8.37 4.74 -9.66
C ASN A 9 9.32 3.84 -8.87
N ASP A 10 9.67 4.21 -7.64
CA ASP A 10 10.54 3.40 -6.78
C ASP A 10 9.85 2.09 -6.40
N CYS A 11 8.55 2.14 -6.12
CA CYS A 11 7.76 0.95 -5.87
C CYS A 11 7.67 0.04 -7.11
N GLN A 12 7.41 0.61 -8.29
CA GLN A 12 7.35 -0.12 -9.55
C GLN A 12 8.68 -0.82 -9.87
N ASN A 13 9.80 -0.15 -9.58
CA ASN A 13 11.14 -0.71 -9.75
C ASN A 13 11.41 -1.93 -8.87
N GLN A 14 10.74 -2.03 -7.71
CA GLN A 14 10.81 -3.18 -6.82
C GLN A 14 9.81 -4.28 -7.16
N HIS A 15 8.71 -3.94 -7.85
CA HIS A 15 7.65 -4.86 -8.29
C HIS A 15 7.56 -4.97 -9.82
N ARG A 16 8.68 -5.27 -10.48
CA ARG A 16 8.78 -5.21 -11.95
C ARG A 16 7.81 -6.12 -12.71
N THR A 17 7.42 -7.24 -12.10
CA THR A 17 6.50 -8.22 -12.70
C THR A 17 5.04 -7.95 -12.34
N MET A 18 4.75 -6.97 -11.49
CA MET A 18 3.41 -6.62 -11.01
C MET A 18 3.17 -5.13 -11.25
N PRO A 19 2.60 -4.76 -12.41
CA PRO A 19 2.40 -3.36 -12.77
C PRO A 19 1.53 -2.62 -11.76
N LEU A 20 1.99 -1.45 -11.34
CA LEU A 20 1.26 -0.48 -10.57
C LEU A 20 0.51 0.46 -11.51
N THR A 21 -0.62 0.95 -11.02
CA THR A 21 -1.45 1.97 -11.69
C THR A 21 -1.63 3.16 -10.75
N GLY A 22 -2.14 4.29 -11.24
CA GLY A 22 -2.41 5.47 -10.41
C GLY A 22 -3.37 5.24 -9.24
N SER A 23 -4.09 4.10 -9.19
CA SER A 23 -4.94 3.70 -8.06
C SER A 23 -4.19 2.99 -6.94
N HIS A 24 -2.86 2.90 -7.01
CA HIS A 24 -2.03 2.21 -6.03
C HIS A 24 -1.14 3.18 -5.25
N LEU A 25 -1.03 2.92 -3.96
CA LEU A 25 -0.14 3.58 -3.02
C LEU A 25 0.85 2.54 -2.47
N CYS A 26 2.11 2.92 -2.24
CA CYS A 26 3.10 2.01 -1.68
C CYS A 26 3.65 2.51 -0.35
N ALA A 27 3.85 1.58 0.58
CA ALA A 27 4.55 1.86 1.83
C ALA A 27 5.54 0.73 2.16
N ILE A 28 6.68 1.07 2.77
CA ILE A 28 7.71 0.10 3.17
C ILE A 28 7.98 0.15 4.66
N ASN A 29 8.43 -0.98 5.19
CA ASN A 29 9.10 -1.06 6.47
C ASN A 29 10.33 -1.97 6.39
N ARG A 30 11.06 -2.07 7.51
CA ARG A 30 12.12 -3.07 7.66
C ARG A 30 11.58 -4.49 7.50
N TYR A 31 12.46 -5.41 7.13
CA TYR A 31 12.17 -6.85 7.08
C TYR A 31 11.51 -7.35 8.37
N GLY A 32 10.51 -8.22 8.23
CA GLY A 32 9.70 -8.74 9.33
C GLY A 32 8.55 -7.84 9.77
N ILE A 33 8.40 -6.64 9.18
CA ILE A 33 7.22 -5.78 9.34
C ILE A 33 6.65 -5.43 7.97
N GLY A 34 5.38 -5.73 7.75
CA GLY A 34 4.69 -5.45 6.50
C GLY A 34 3.39 -6.25 6.38
N VAL A 35 2.79 -6.20 5.21
CA VAL A 35 1.56 -6.92 4.88
C VAL A 35 1.82 -8.43 4.80
N CYS A 36 0.85 -9.22 5.24
CA CYS A 36 0.82 -10.67 5.11
C CYS A 36 -0.57 -11.14 4.66
N SER A 37 -0.70 -12.45 4.44
CA SER A 37 -1.99 -13.06 4.10
C SER A 37 -3.01 -12.86 5.21
N GLY A 38 -4.19 -12.36 4.86
CA GLY A 38 -5.28 -12.05 5.80
C GLY A 38 -5.42 -10.57 6.13
N ASP A 39 -4.42 -9.74 5.80
CA ASP A 39 -4.48 -8.28 6.06
C ASP A 39 -5.26 -7.50 5.00
N SER A 40 -5.67 -8.15 3.89
CA SER A 40 -6.37 -7.53 2.78
C SER A 40 -7.61 -6.75 3.24
N GLY A 41 -7.74 -5.51 2.76
CA GLY A 41 -8.78 -4.57 3.17
C GLY A 41 -8.48 -3.80 4.47
N GLY A 42 -7.43 -4.18 5.21
CA GLY A 42 -6.99 -3.47 6.41
C GLY A 42 -6.54 -2.03 6.13
N PRO A 43 -6.67 -1.11 7.10
CA PRO A 43 -6.39 0.30 6.87
C PRO A 43 -4.90 0.65 6.97
N LEU A 44 -4.43 1.50 6.05
CA LEU A 44 -3.19 2.26 6.22
C LEU A 44 -3.55 3.68 6.69
N ILE A 45 -3.13 4.03 7.91
CA ILE A 45 -3.46 5.32 8.56
C ILE A 45 -2.24 6.24 8.60
N SER A 46 -2.42 7.50 8.20
CA SER A 46 -1.45 8.57 8.38
C SER A 46 -2.14 9.77 9.05
N ASN A 47 -1.61 10.23 10.18
CA ASN A 47 -2.17 11.37 10.94
C ASN A 47 -3.68 11.26 11.24
N GLY A 48 -4.15 10.04 11.57
CA GLY A 48 -5.57 9.79 11.84
C GLY A 48 -6.47 9.69 10.61
N VAL A 49 -5.92 9.83 9.40
CA VAL A 49 -6.64 9.69 8.13
C VAL A 49 -6.29 8.36 7.47
N GLN A 50 -7.30 7.63 7.00
CA GLN A 50 -7.08 6.44 6.19
C GLN A 50 -6.67 6.84 4.77
N ILE A 51 -5.43 6.52 4.40
CA ILE A 51 -4.85 6.86 3.10
C ILE A 51 -4.77 5.65 2.17
N GLY A 52 -4.89 4.44 2.69
CA GLY A 52 -4.83 3.23 1.89
C GLY A 52 -5.63 2.06 2.46
N LEU A 53 -5.88 1.08 1.61
CA LEU A 53 -6.35 -0.25 1.98
C LEU A 53 -5.33 -1.29 1.55
N THR A 54 -4.96 -2.21 2.43
CA THR A 54 -4.05 -3.30 2.11
C THR A 54 -4.58 -4.09 0.91
N SER A 55 -3.76 -4.21 -0.15
CA SER A 55 -4.17 -4.85 -1.40
C SER A 55 -3.34 -6.10 -1.65
N TRP A 56 -2.06 -5.94 -1.95
CA TRP A 56 -1.15 -7.04 -2.24
C TRP A 56 0.29 -6.71 -1.87
N GLY A 57 1.13 -7.73 -1.80
CA GLY A 57 2.55 -7.61 -1.51
C GLY A 57 3.23 -8.95 -1.77
N LEU A 58 4.55 -8.98 -1.56
CA LEU A 58 5.25 -10.27 -1.51
C LEU A 58 4.86 -11.05 -0.25
N PRO A 59 5.04 -12.38 -0.23
CA PRO A 59 4.66 -13.19 0.93
C PRO A 59 5.32 -12.71 2.23
N CYS A 60 4.52 -12.02 3.06
CA CYS A 60 4.75 -11.66 4.44
C CYS A 60 6.08 -10.93 4.73
N ALA A 61 6.02 -9.59 4.70
CA ALA A 61 7.02 -8.70 5.29
C ALA A 61 8.49 -8.92 4.85
N GLN A 62 8.72 -9.13 3.55
CA GLN A 62 10.06 -9.43 3.00
C GLN A 62 11.01 -8.23 2.89
N GLY A 63 10.72 -7.11 3.57
CA GLY A 63 11.49 -5.87 3.41
C GLY A 63 11.36 -5.27 2.01
N LYS A 64 10.25 -5.55 1.34
CA LYS A 64 9.83 -4.94 0.07
C LYS A 64 8.58 -4.08 0.32
N PRO A 65 8.33 -3.06 -0.52
CA PRO A 65 7.14 -2.24 -0.39
C PRO A 65 5.88 -3.10 -0.45
N ASP A 66 4.95 -2.83 0.46
CA ASP A 66 3.59 -3.34 0.39
C ASP A 66 2.76 -2.39 -0.48
N VAL A 67 1.76 -2.94 -1.17
CA VAL A 67 0.91 -2.20 -2.09
C VAL A 67 -0.50 -2.09 -1.51
N TYR A 68 -0.98 -0.86 -1.51
CA TYR A 68 -2.28 -0.45 -1.01
C TYR A 68 -3.11 0.11 -2.15
N THR A 69 -4.43 -0.04 -2.06
CA THR A 69 -5.36 0.76 -2.85
C THR A 69 -5.33 2.19 -2.31
N ASP A 70 -5.12 3.18 -3.19
CA ASP A 70 -5.09 4.60 -2.82
C ASP A 70 -6.50 5.14 -2.55
N VAL A 71 -6.80 5.50 -1.30
CA VAL A 71 -8.10 6.07 -0.93
C VAL A 71 -8.36 7.40 -1.63
N ALA A 72 -7.32 8.23 -1.84
CA ALA A 72 -7.47 9.52 -2.48
C ALA A 72 -7.89 9.37 -3.95
N TYR A 73 -7.34 8.39 -4.66
CA TYR A 73 -7.73 8.06 -6.03
C TYR A 73 -9.22 7.67 -6.13
N HIS A 74 -9.75 6.99 -5.12
CA HIS A 74 -11.15 6.51 -5.09
C HIS A 74 -12.11 7.42 -4.33
N LEU A 75 -11.68 8.62 -3.92
CA LEU A 75 -12.43 9.47 -3.02
C LEU A 75 -13.79 9.92 -3.59
N ASP A 76 -13.85 10.16 -4.90
CA ASP A 76 -15.10 10.54 -5.59
C ASP A 76 -16.14 9.42 -5.60
N PHE A 77 -15.70 8.15 -5.65
CA PHE A 77 -16.60 7.01 -5.53
C PHE A 77 -17.14 6.91 -4.11
N ILE A 78 -16.25 7.00 -3.11
CA ILE A 78 -16.59 6.88 -1.69
C ILE A 78 -17.57 7.99 -1.27
N LYS A 79 -17.35 9.24 -1.69
CA LYS A 79 -18.20 10.38 -1.31
C LYS A 79 -19.60 10.38 -1.93
N ARG A 80 -19.80 9.60 -3.01
CA ARG A 80 -21.11 9.47 -3.68
C ARG A 80 -21.93 8.28 -3.18
N SER A 81 -21.36 7.48 -2.28
CA SER A 81 -22.01 6.32 -1.68
C SER A 81 -22.86 6.70 -0.47
#